data_AF-A0A212SYQ8-F1
#
_entry.id   AF-A0A212SYQ8-F1
#
_cell.length_a   1.000
_cell.length_b   1.000
_cell.length_c   1.000
_cell.angle_alpha   90.00
_cell.angle_beta   90.00
_cell.angle_gamma   90.00
#
_symmetry.space_group_name_H-M   'P 1'
#
loop_
_entity.id
_entity.type
_entity.pdbx_description
1 polymer ?
#
loop_
_entity_poly.entity_id
_entity_poly.type
_entity_poly.pdbx_seq_one_letter_code
_entity_poly.pdbx_strand_id
1 'polypeptide(L)'
;MKFGQIRHTGCVKLPRVECPKCHRPTAVASMPGLLAQGRLWRHDDAGARRDLDGFLVSCSESLSIVDLPEIGRQMVFDLDVPDPASAPEPEAPDALALF
;
A
#
# COMPACT_ATOMS: atom_id res chain seq x y z
N MET A 1 20.46 7.15 -36.82
CA MET A 1 20.59 7.74 -35.47
C MET A 1 19.61 7.01 -34.57
N LYS A 2 20.10 6.15 -33.67
CA LYS A 2 19.26 5.38 -32.73
C LYS A 2 19.05 6.22 -31.48
N PHE A 3 17.83 6.68 -31.22
CA PHE A 3 17.48 7.30 -29.95
C PHE A 3 17.42 6.24 -28.86
N GLY A 4 18.15 6.52 -27.79
CA GLY A 4 18.47 5.59 -26.72
C GLY A 4 17.27 5.23 -25.84
N GLN A 5 17.19 3.92 -25.57
CA GLN A 5 17.16 3.35 -24.23
C GLN A 5 16.14 3.95 -23.25
N ILE A 6 14.92 3.41 -23.27
CA ILE A 6 13.97 3.49 -22.16
C ILE A 6 14.58 2.73 -20.97
N ARG A 7 14.97 3.45 -19.91
CA ARG A 7 15.33 2.86 -18.62
C ARG A 7 14.84 3.75 -17.50
N HIS A 8 13.69 3.42 -16.92
CA HIS A 8 13.40 3.56 -15.48
C HIS A 8 12.22 2.66 -15.12
N THR A 9 12.48 1.39 -14.79
CA THR A 9 11.63 0.64 -13.86
C THR A 9 11.81 1.27 -12.48
N GLY A 10 11.08 2.35 -12.22
CA GLY A 10 11.21 3.15 -11.01
C GLY A 10 10.68 2.43 -9.78
N CYS A 11 11.56 1.86 -8.97
CA CYS A 11 11.25 1.55 -7.57
C CYS A 11 10.93 2.86 -6.86
N VAL A 12 9.67 3.08 -6.47
CA VAL A 12 9.28 4.24 -5.68
C VAL A 12 9.82 4.07 -4.26
N LYS A 13 10.71 4.95 -3.83
CA LYS A 13 11.15 5.01 -2.43
C LYS A 13 10.04 5.65 -1.61
N LEU A 14 9.52 4.89 -0.64
CA LEU A 14 8.57 5.43 0.33
C LEU A 14 9.27 6.44 1.26
N PRO A 15 8.58 7.52 1.65
CA PRO A 15 9.08 8.43 2.67
C PRO A 15 9.28 7.67 3.99
N ARG A 16 10.25 8.13 4.79
CA ARG A 16 10.52 7.58 6.11
C ARG A 16 10.31 8.66 7.16
N VAL A 17 9.68 8.28 8.27
CA VAL A 17 9.53 9.14 9.45
C VAL A 17 9.95 8.35 10.69
N GLU A 18 10.21 9.05 11.79
CA GLU A 18 10.50 8.40 13.06
C GLU A 18 9.23 7.78 13.65
N CYS A 19 9.30 6.51 14.05
CA CYS A 19 8.22 5.89 14.81
C CYS A 19 8.08 6.61 16.17
N PRO A 20 6.86 7.00 16.59
CA PRO A 20 6.65 7.73 17.85
C PRO A 20 7.01 6.92 19.11
N LYS A 21 7.11 5.59 19.00
CA LYS A 21 7.46 4.71 20.12
C LYS A 21 8.93 4.33 20.17
N CYS A 22 9.44 3.73 19.09
CA CYS A 22 10.79 3.16 19.08
C CYS A 22 11.82 4.04 18.38
N HIS A 23 11.40 5.22 17.87
CA HIS A 23 12.23 6.21 17.18
C HIS A 23 12.97 5.68 15.95
N ARG A 24 12.60 4.50 15.47
CA ARG A 24 13.19 3.92 14.26
C ARG A 24 12.70 4.68 13.03
N PRO A 25 13.58 4.99 12.06
CA PRO A 25 13.16 5.52 10.77
C PRO A 25 12.41 4.43 9.98
N THR A 26 11.10 4.58 9.90
CA THR A 26 10.17 3.58 9.35
C THR A 26 9.50 4.13 8.10
N ALA A 27 9.37 3.27 7.08
CA ALA A 27 8.67 3.64 5.84
C ALA A 27 7.20 3.92 6.10
N VAL A 28 6.65 4.92 5.41
CA VAL A 28 5.26 5.33 5.55
C VAL A 28 4.59 5.26 4.19
N ALA A 29 3.42 4.63 4.12
CA ALA A 29 2.57 4.67 2.93
C ALA A 29 1.50 5.75 3.09
N SER A 30 1.37 6.64 2.10
CA SER A 30 0.27 7.60 2.05
C SER A 30 -1.08 6.88 2.08
N MET A 31 -2.07 7.49 2.73
CA MET A 31 -3.43 6.94 2.76
C MET A 31 -4.32 7.56 1.68
N PRO A 32 -5.20 6.78 1.03
CA PRO A 32 -6.17 7.31 0.09
C PRO A 32 -7.01 8.42 0.73
N GLY A 33 -7.08 9.58 0.07
CA GLY A 33 -7.87 10.72 0.54
C GLY A 33 -7.26 11.54 1.69
N LEU A 34 -6.13 11.11 2.26
CA LEU A 34 -5.43 11.83 3.34
C LEU A 34 -3.97 12.04 2.95
N LEU A 35 -3.72 13.01 2.07
CA LEU A 35 -2.39 13.24 1.49
C LEU A 35 -1.36 13.76 2.49
N ALA A 36 -1.78 14.38 3.59
CA ALA A 36 -0.90 14.85 4.65
C ALA A 36 -0.55 13.78 5.68
N GLN A 37 -1.15 12.58 5.58
CA GLN A 37 -0.98 11.50 6.55
C GLN A 37 -0.62 10.19 5.86
N GLY A 38 0.04 9.32 6.62
CA GLY A 38 0.42 8.02 6.14
C GLY A 38 0.41 6.99 7.25
N ARG A 39 0.44 5.72 6.85
CA ARG A 39 0.50 4.58 7.75
C ARG A 39 1.92 4.05 7.82
N LEU A 40 2.46 3.91 9.03
CA LEU A 40 3.74 3.27 9.26
C LEU A 40 3.73 1.83 8.75
N TRP A 41 4.81 1.40 8.11
CA TRP A 41 5.01 -0.01 7.79
C TRP A 41 5.28 -0.81 9.06
N ARG A 42 4.99 -2.12 8.99
CA ARG A 42 5.38 -3.04 10.08
C ARG A 42 6.90 -3.00 10.23
N HIS A 43 7.33 -2.87 11.48
CA HIS A 43 8.74 -2.87 11.84
C HIS A 43 8.89 -3.45 13.24
N ASP A 44 10.08 -3.94 13.55
CA ASP A 44 10.40 -4.44 14.88
C ASP A 44 10.85 -3.31 15.80
N ASP A 45 10.59 -3.46 17.10
CA ASP A 45 11.01 -2.51 18.12
C ASP A 45 12.55 -2.37 18.14
N ALA A 46 13.03 -1.17 18.48
CA ALA A 46 14.45 -0.87 18.51
C ALA A 46 15.07 -1.54 19.75
N GLY A 47 15.65 -2.73 19.53
CA GLY A 47 16.27 -3.53 20.60
C GLY A 47 15.47 -4.76 21.01
N ALA A 48 14.32 -5.03 20.40
CA ALA A 48 13.64 -6.30 20.57
C ALA A 48 14.52 -7.43 20.02
N ARG A 49 15.13 -8.19 20.92
CA ARG A 49 15.41 -9.60 20.63
C ARG A 49 14.06 -10.29 20.44
N ARG A 50 14.05 -11.29 19.56
CA ARG A 50 12.93 -12.21 19.41
C ARG A 50 12.36 -12.59 20.79
N ASP A 51 11.06 -12.82 20.89
CA ASP A 51 10.47 -13.28 22.15
C ASP A 51 11.12 -14.60 22.63
N LEU A 52 10.74 -15.07 23.82
CA LEU A 52 11.33 -16.25 24.43
C LEU A 52 11.23 -17.50 23.53
N ASP A 53 10.27 -17.52 22.60
CA ASP A 53 10.03 -18.60 21.63
C ASP A 53 10.67 -18.34 20.26
N GLY A 54 11.30 -17.17 20.05
CA GLY A 54 12.01 -16.84 18.82
C GLY A 54 11.20 -16.08 17.77
N PHE A 55 10.01 -15.58 18.09
CA PHE A 55 9.20 -14.78 17.16
C PHE A 55 9.64 -13.31 17.11
N LEU A 56 9.51 -12.70 15.93
CA LEU A 56 9.69 -11.27 15.76
C LEU A 56 8.43 -10.55 16.25
N VAL A 57 8.56 -9.82 17.35
CA VAL A 57 7.48 -8.99 17.88
C VAL A 57 7.55 -7.63 17.19
N SER A 58 6.55 -7.33 16.37
CA SER A 58 6.42 -6.00 15.77
C SER A 58 6.30 -4.94 16.86
N CYS A 59 6.86 -3.75 16.61
CA CYS A 59 6.64 -2.58 17.44
C CYS A 59 5.13 -2.34 17.60
N SER A 60 4.66 -2.01 18.80
CA SER A 60 3.22 -1.82 19.06
C SER A 60 2.61 -0.63 18.31
N GLU A 61 3.44 0.35 17.91
CA GLU A 61 3.05 1.45 17.03
C GLU A 61 3.25 1.12 15.54
N SER A 62 3.54 -0.14 15.20
CA SER A 62 3.47 -0.56 13.80
C SER A 62 2.07 -0.31 13.26
N LEU A 63 1.99 0.20 12.02
CA LEU A 63 0.73 0.53 11.36
C LEU A 63 -0.03 1.72 11.97
N SER A 64 0.53 2.48 12.90
CA SER A 64 -0.10 3.73 13.33
C SER A 64 -0.11 4.77 12.20
N ILE A 65 -1.06 5.70 12.29
CA ILE A 65 -1.20 6.80 11.35
C ILE A 65 -0.37 7.96 11.88
N VAL A 66 0.46 8.52 11.01
CA VAL A 66 1.40 9.60 11.33
C VAL A 66 1.30 10.68 10.27
N ASP A 67 1.67 11.90 10.66
CA ASP A 67 1.77 13.00 9.71
C ASP A 67 3.00 12.80 8.81
N LEU A 68 2.83 13.14 7.54
CA LEU A 68 3.90 13.08 6.56
C LEU A 68 4.68 14.40 6.53
N PRO A 69 6.03 14.36 6.40
CA PRO A 69 6.84 15.57 6.31
C PRO A 69 6.59 16.34 5.01
N GLU A 70 6.14 15.64 3.96
CA GLU A 70 5.73 16.22 2.68
C GLU A 70 4.38 15.65 2.29
N ILE A 71 3.56 16.45 1.58
CA ILE A 71 2.27 15.99 1.06
C ILE A 71 2.51 14.81 0.11
N GLY A 72 1.91 13.67 0.45
CA GLY A 72 1.99 12.44 -0.32
C GLY A 72 1.44 12.61 -1.73
N ARG A 73 2.00 11.85 -2.67
CA ARG A 73 1.53 11.80 -4.06
C ARG A 73 0.64 10.58 -4.24
N GLN A 74 -0.58 10.78 -4.71
CA GLN A 74 -1.49 9.71 -5.07
C GLN A 74 -1.68 9.70 -6.59
N MET A 75 -1.56 8.53 -7.21
CA MET A 75 -1.91 8.35 -8.61
C MET A 75 -3.43 8.27 -8.72
N VAL A 76 -4.02 9.15 -9.52
CA VAL A 76 -5.46 9.10 -9.83
C VAL A 76 -5.62 8.25 -11.08
N PHE A 77 -6.40 7.19 -10.98
CA PHE A 77 -6.81 6.38 -12.12
C PHE A 77 -8.20 6.84 -12.52
N ASP A 78 -8.34 7.33 -13.74
CA ASP A 78 -9.65 7.48 -14.38
C ASP A 78 -10.02 6.10 -14.92
N LEU A 79 -10.76 5.34 -14.11
CA LEU A 79 -11.28 4.05 -14.52
C LEU A 79 -12.61 4.32 -15.19
N ASP A 80 -12.71 4.06 -16.49
CA ASP A 80 -13.97 3.95 -17.23
C ASP A 80 -14.75 2.74 -16.69
N VAL A 81 -15.32 2.87 -15.49
CA VAL A 81 -16.19 1.87 -14.91
C VAL A 81 -17.51 1.96 -15.69
N PRO A 82 -17.88 0.95 -16.49
CA PRO A 82 -19.14 0.98 -17.20
C PRO A 82 -20.28 1.08 -16.19
N ASP A 83 -21.26 1.94 -16.48
CA ASP A 83 -22.46 2.12 -15.67
C ASP A 83 -23.08 0.73 -15.40
N PRO A 84 -23.32 0.34 -14.14
CA PRO A 84 -24.00 -0.91 -13.83
C PRO A 84 -25.39 -1.02 -14.47
N ALA A 85 -26.02 0.10 -14.84
CA ALA A 85 -27.27 0.11 -15.61
C ALA A 85 -27.09 -0.23 -17.11
N SER A 86 -25.86 -0.20 -17.62
CA SER A 86 -25.51 -0.63 -18.99
C SER A 86 -24.95 -2.06 -19.05
N ALA A 87 -24.89 -2.77 -17.93
CA ALA A 87 -24.52 -4.18 -17.94
C ALA A 87 -25.62 -5.00 -18.65
N PRO A 88 -25.28 -5.86 -19.64
CA PRO A 88 -26.26 -6.77 -20.22
C PRO A 88 -26.84 -7.65 -19.11
N GLU A 89 -28.16 -7.84 -19.10
CA GLU A 89 -28.81 -8.78 -18.19
C GLU A 89 -28.15 -10.16 -18.34
N PRO A 90 -27.86 -10.88 -17.23
CA PRO A 90 -27.28 -12.20 -17.32
C PRO A 90 -28.26 -13.10 -18.07
N GLU A 91 -27.88 -13.55 -19.27
CA GLU A 91 -28.65 -14.54 -20.01
C GLU A 91 -28.80 -15.79 -19.14
N ALA A 92 -30.02 -16.30 -19.05
CA ALA A 92 -30.33 -17.47 -18.24
C ALA A 92 -29.39 -18.60 -18.63
N PRO A 93 -28.71 -19.27 -17.68
CA PRO A 93 -27.84 -20.38 -18.03
C PRO A 93 -28.70 -21.46 -18.68
N ASP A 94 -28.45 -21.72 -19.97
CA ASP A 94 -29.00 -22.87 -20.66
C ASP A 94 -28.77 -24.10 -19.77
N ALA A 95 -29.87 -24.77 -19.45
CA ALA A 95 -29.87 -25.93 -18.58
C ALA A 95 -28.85 -26.95 -19.11
N LEU A 96 -27.68 -27.02 -18.46
CA LEU A 96 -26.71 -28.08 -18.66
C LEU A 96 -27.40 -29.40 -18.31
N ALA A 97 -27.86 -30.10 -19.35
CA ALA A 97 -28.35 -31.45 -19.25
C ALA A 97 -27.22 -32.33 -18.71
N LEU A 98 -27.33 -32.72 -17.44
CA LEU A 98 -26.55 -33.80 -16.85
C LEU A 98 -27.05 -35.11 -17.47
N PHE A 99 -26.30 -35.62 -18.44
CA PHE A 99 -26.35 -37.03 -18.83
C PHE A 99 -25.31 -37.83 -18.03
#